data_AF-A0A834INF3-F1
#
_entry.id   AF-A0A834INF3-F1
#
_cell.length_a   1.000
_cell.length_b   1.000
_cell.length_c   1.000
_cell.angle_alpha   90.00
_cell.angle_beta   90.00
_cell.angle_gamma   90.00
#
_symmetry.space_group_name_H-M   'P 1'
#
loop_
_entity.id
_entity.type
_entity.pdbx_description
1 polymer ?
#
loop_
_entity_poly.entity_id
_entity_poly.type
_entity_poly.pdbx_seq_one_letter_code
_entity_poly.pdbx_strand_id
1 'polypeptide(L)'
;MWRISKIRANVVLGIRYCATEAKSTASQITTPLVDGIPPPATVVRKEIPVVKKILTEVKEQDGRSKIIEKFCVFDDVPGPRSLKLISNIWSHVPALSKEFTAGALFQTMNLGKFFGNLLSWGGNASFFQKFFDVYGPVVRLHGPFGGDVLLLSRPEHASIVFRNEGTRPVRACLDSVEKYRLEHRRLRQAGPFLMSGSAWEKIHDSIDDPIKTSVNRYAKPMNEICDEFVERVLNIRNLQDEVPKNFKDEILKWCLESMCAVTLNRKFGFLDTTGLSTTSDPGRILDGVNGATEAIRKCEFGFHLWKFVETPAWRSLVRNCDSIDSILSKYVERAQTALRERKDLNPKTADFSVVDRLLLNEDVLIEDAMTVLLDMFIIGANATVHSVAFLLYHLAKAPKCQKKLQQEIDGQTRTELTADDLKRMPYLQACIKESLRLAPPIPILNRVLARDAIIHKYLVPEGTYVLIATHLASLREEYFEDARRFQPERWLNQEVGRLARDLQEFASMPFGHGPRACQARELAEMQVGLLVAKVLKRFNIEYNYGEMSSSNLMLSSPTKPLNFTFYDRK
;
A
#
# COMPACT_ATOMS: atom_id res chain seq x y z
N MET A 1 10.03 19.29 -44.18
CA MET A 1 9.64 17.93 -44.61
C MET A 1 10.86 17.01 -44.82
N TRP A 2 11.91 17.14 -43.99
CA TRP A 2 13.19 16.43 -44.14
C TRP A 2 13.77 16.06 -42.76
N ARG A 3 12.96 15.41 -41.91
CA ARG A 3 13.41 14.87 -40.60
C ARG A 3 12.63 13.64 -40.11
N ILE A 4 11.81 13.03 -40.97
CA ILE A 4 11.04 11.80 -40.66
C ILE A 4 11.68 10.55 -41.31
N SER A 5 12.64 10.70 -42.23
CA SER A 5 13.33 9.58 -42.90
C SER A 5 14.53 9.00 -42.11
N LYS A 6 15.06 9.69 -41.09
CA LYS A 6 16.21 9.20 -40.30
C LYS A 6 15.84 8.32 -39.10
N ILE A 7 14.58 8.31 -38.66
CA ILE A 7 14.11 7.48 -37.53
C ILE A 7 13.79 6.04 -37.99
N ARG A 8 13.46 5.84 -39.28
CA ARG A 8 13.23 4.50 -39.84
C ARG A 8 14.51 3.67 -40.08
N ALA A 9 15.69 4.29 -40.18
CA ALA A 9 16.93 3.57 -40.48
C ALA A 9 17.63 2.98 -39.25
N ASN A 10 17.52 3.60 -38.06
CA ASN A 10 18.16 3.07 -36.84
C ASN A 10 17.32 2.02 -36.10
N VAL A 11 16.02 1.92 -36.38
CA VAL A 11 15.14 0.87 -35.80
C VAL A 11 15.27 -0.46 -36.55
N VAL A 12 15.73 -0.46 -37.81
CA VAL A 12 15.91 -1.69 -38.61
C VAL A 12 17.32 -2.29 -38.45
N LEU A 13 18.33 -1.50 -38.05
CA LEU A 13 19.70 -1.99 -37.84
C LEU A 13 19.96 -2.52 -36.41
N GLY A 14 19.22 -2.06 -35.39
CA GLY A 14 19.30 -2.62 -34.03
C GLY A 14 18.70 -4.02 -33.88
N ILE A 15 17.82 -4.43 -34.81
CA ILE A 15 17.14 -5.73 -34.78
C ILE A 15 17.98 -6.84 -35.45
N ARG A 16 19.05 -6.51 -36.19
CA ARG A 16 19.96 -7.50 -36.80
C ARG A 16 21.22 -7.83 -36.01
N TYR A 17 21.54 -7.10 -34.94
CA TYR A 17 22.75 -7.37 -34.14
C TYR A 17 22.53 -8.29 -32.92
N CYS A 18 21.28 -8.60 -32.53
CA CYS A 18 20.97 -9.57 -31.47
C CYS A 18 20.61 -10.98 -31.99
N ALA A 19 20.70 -11.23 -33.31
CA ALA A 19 20.30 -12.51 -33.92
C ALA A 19 21.47 -13.33 -34.50
N THR A 20 22.72 -12.91 -34.33
CA THR A 20 23.91 -13.57 -34.93
C THR A 20 25.08 -13.81 -33.98
N GLU A 21 24.84 -13.89 -32.67
CA GLU A 21 25.85 -14.38 -31.69
C GLU A 21 25.36 -15.56 -30.82
N ALA A 22 24.30 -16.25 -31.25
CA ALA A 22 23.80 -17.47 -30.59
C ALA A 22 23.87 -18.72 -31.48
N LYS A 23 24.86 -18.80 -32.39
CA LYS A 23 25.15 -19.99 -33.21
C LYS A 23 26.65 -20.18 -33.49
N SER A 24 27.50 -20.19 -32.46
CA SER A 24 28.73 -21.00 -32.48
C SER A 24 29.43 -20.95 -31.13
N THR A 25 29.09 -21.85 -30.22
CA THR A 25 30.00 -22.51 -29.24
C THR A 25 29.15 -23.36 -28.30
N ALA A 26 28.68 -24.49 -28.83
CA ALA A 26 28.31 -25.63 -28.01
C ALA A 26 29.42 -26.67 -28.18
N SER A 27 30.43 -26.63 -27.32
CA SER A 27 31.10 -27.85 -26.86
C SER A 27 31.82 -27.59 -25.53
N GLN A 28 31.58 -28.49 -24.58
CA GLN A 28 32.34 -28.74 -23.35
C GLN A 28 32.17 -27.74 -22.18
N ILE A 29 31.26 -28.05 -21.26
CA ILE A 29 31.51 -28.63 -19.91
C ILE A 29 30.18 -28.67 -19.12
N THR A 30 30.00 -29.75 -18.37
CA THR A 30 28.79 -30.29 -17.75
C THR A 30 28.41 -29.70 -16.37
N THR A 31 27.16 -29.94 -15.96
CA THR A 31 26.51 -29.92 -14.61
C THR A 31 25.78 -28.65 -14.08
N PRO A 32 24.68 -28.80 -13.28
CA PRO A 32 23.38 -28.18 -13.58
C PRO A 32 22.97 -27.04 -12.63
N LEU A 33 22.23 -26.04 -13.14
CA LEU A 33 21.59 -24.99 -12.35
C LEU A 33 20.16 -24.69 -12.88
N VAL A 34 19.19 -24.96 -12.00
CA VAL A 34 17.91 -24.25 -11.77
C VAL A 34 16.86 -24.23 -12.91
N ASP A 35 15.93 -25.19 -12.86
CA ASP A 35 14.55 -25.06 -13.37
C ASP A 35 13.85 -23.86 -12.70
N GLY A 36 13.00 -23.03 -13.31
CA GLY A 36 12.30 -23.03 -14.58
C GLY A 36 11.05 -22.16 -14.37
N ILE A 37 11.04 -20.92 -14.87
CA ILE A 37 9.85 -20.06 -14.89
C ILE A 37 8.98 -20.52 -16.06
N PRO A 38 7.70 -20.90 -15.88
CA PRO A 38 6.87 -21.29 -17.02
C PRO A 38 6.45 -20.04 -17.81
N PRO A 39 6.46 -20.10 -19.16
CA PRO A 39 5.91 -19.03 -19.99
C PRO A 39 4.37 -18.95 -19.85
N PRO A 40 3.74 -17.82 -20.20
CA PRO A 40 2.31 -17.61 -20.00
C PRO A 40 1.48 -18.65 -20.75
N ALA A 41 0.67 -19.38 -19.99
CA ALA A 41 -0.15 -20.48 -20.50
C ALA A 41 -1.15 -19.98 -21.55
N THR A 42 -1.02 -20.51 -22.76
CA THR A 42 -2.09 -20.46 -23.76
C THR A 42 -3.20 -21.40 -23.28
N VAL A 43 -4.39 -20.88 -22.98
CA VAL A 43 -5.53 -21.68 -22.50
C VAL A 43 -5.99 -22.61 -23.63
N VAL A 44 -5.43 -23.81 -23.68
CA VAL A 44 -6.00 -24.94 -24.41
C VAL A 44 -7.10 -25.52 -23.52
N ARG A 45 -8.35 -25.51 -24.01
CA ARG A 45 -9.49 -26.19 -23.37
C ARG A 45 -9.14 -27.67 -23.19
N LYS A 46 -8.71 -28.06 -21.99
CA LYS A 46 -8.72 -29.45 -21.52
C LYS A 46 -9.87 -29.60 -20.55
N GLU A 47 -10.70 -30.62 -20.78
CA GLU A 47 -11.71 -31.04 -19.81
C GLU A 47 -11.02 -31.31 -18.46
N ILE A 48 -11.43 -30.59 -17.42
CA ILE A 48 -10.72 -30.51 -16.13
C ILE A 48 -11.05 -31.75 -15.28
N PRO A 49 -10.07 -32.61 -14.93
CA PRO A 49 -10.30 -33.81 -14.11
C PRO A 49 -10.80 -33.52 -12.68
N VAL A 50 -10.56 -32.30 -12.18
CA VAL A 50 -10.98 -31.82 -10.85
C VAL A 50 -12.51 -31.75 -10.73
N VAL A 51 -13.22 -31.44 -11.82
CA VAL A 51 -14.69 -31.42 -11.85
C VAL A 51 -15.24 -32.82 -11.57
N LYS A 52 -14.61 -33.88 -12.10
CA LYS A 52 -14.99 -35.26 -11.76
C LYS A 52 -14.65 -35.60 -10.32
N LYS A 53 -13.46 -35.25 -9.82
CA LYS A 53 -13.04 -35.62 -8.45
C LYS A 53 -13.95 -35.00 -7.36
N ILE A 54 -14.32 -33.73 -7.52
CA ILE A 54 -15.27 -33.05 -6.61
C ILE A 54 -16.69 -33.63 -6.75
N LEU A 55 -17.12 -33.99 -7.97
CA LEU A 55 -18.42 -34.65 -8.19
C LEU A 55 -18.48 -36.08 -7.63
N THR A 56 -17.36 -36.78 -7.54
CA THR A 56 -17.29 -38.15 -7.00
C THR A 56 -17.18 -38.15 -5.47
N GLU A 57 -16.36 -37.28 -4.88
CA GLU A 57 -16.18 -37.20 -3.42
C GLU A 57 -17.46 -36.72 -2.69
N VAL A 58 -18.29 -35.90 -3.33
CA VAL A 58 -19.59 -35.47 -2.78
C VAL A 58 -20.66 -36.57 -2.86
N LYS A 59 -20.53 -37.54 -3.78
CA LYS A 59 -21.50 -38.65 -3.92
C LYS A 59 -21.31 -39.76 -2.88
N GLU A 60 -20.11 -39.91 -2.32
CA GLU A 60 -19.79 -41.03 -1.43
C GLU A 60 -20.03 -40.75 0.07
N GLN A 61 -20.26 -39.50 0.48
CA GLN A 61 -20.27 -39.14 1.92
C GLN A 61 -21.62 -38.77 2.57
N ASP A 62 -22.75 -38.67 1.88
CA ASP A 62 -24.00 -38.38 2.60
C ASP A 62 -25.24 -38.97 1.90
N GLY A 63 -25.80 -40.05 2.47
CA GLY A 63 -27.07 -40.68 2.08
C GLY A 63 -28.31 -39.84 2.40
N ARG A 64 -28.17 -38.51 2.51
CA ARG A 64 -29.25 -37.54 2.64
C ARG A 64 -29.05 -36.48 1.56
N SER A 65 -29.97 -36.46 0.59
CA SER A 65 -30.03 -35.47 -0.48
C SER A 65 -29.97 -34.03 0.07
N LYS A 66 -28.78 -33.47 0.17
CA LYS A 66 -28.56 -32.02 0.27
C LYS A 66 -28.40 -31.49 -1.14
N ILE A 67 -29.15 -30.44 -1.43
CA ILE A 67 -29.14 -29.69 -2.69
C ILE A 67 -27.69 -29.40 -3.05
N ILE A 68 -27.16 -30.03 -4.11
CA ILE A 68 -25.89 -29.64 -4.70
C ILE A 68 -26.14 -28.24 -5.27
N GLU A 69 -25.68 -27.20 -4.59
CA GLU A 69 -25.64 -25.87 -5.20
C GLU A 69 -24.83 -25.98 -6.48
N LYS A 70 -25.53 -25.86 -7.60
CA LYS A 70 -24.93 -25.93 -8.93
C LYS A 70 -24.02 -24.71 -9.07
N PHE A 71 -22.71 -24.90 -8.89
CA PHE A 71 -21.75 -23.83 -9.09
C PHE A 71 -21.74 -23.39 -10.56
N CYS A 72 -21.67 -22.08 -10.79
CA CYS A 72 -21.52 -21.49 -12.11
C CYS A 72 -20.05 -21.51 -12.53
N VAL A 73 -19.81 -21.55 -13.84
CA VAL A 73 -18.45 -21.45 -14.37
C VAL A 73 -17.95 -20.01 -14.30
N PHE A 74 -16.64 -19.81 -14.31
CA PHE A 74 -16.03 -18.47 -14.23
C PHE A 74 -16.49 -17.51 -15.35
N ASP A 75 -16.86 -18.04 -16.50
CA ASP A 75 -17.40 -17.27 -17.64
C ASP A 75 -18.79 -16.67 -17.37
N ASP A 76 -19.51 -17.17 -16.38
CA ASP A 76 -20.82 -16.66 -15.97
C ASP A 76 -20.72 -15.48 -15.00
N VAL A 77 -19.51 -15.13 -14.54
CA VAL A 77 -19.31 -13.97 -13.65
C VAL A 77 -19.69 -12.70 -14.41
N PRO A 78 -20.61 -11.87 -13.88
CA PRO A 78 -21.04 -10.63 -14.52
C PRO A 78 -19.89 -9.65 -14.77
N GLY A 79 -19.95 -8.91 -15.88
CA GLY A 79 -18.94 -7.90 -16.21
C GLY A 79 -19.19 -7.21 -17.55
N PRO A 80 -18.45 -6.13 -17.84
CA PRO A 80 -18.60 -5.37 -19.07
C PRO A 80 -18.23 -6.20 -20.31
N ARG A 81 -19.23 -6.53 -21.15
CA ARG A 81 -19.04 -7.26 -22.41
C ARG A 81 -18.14 -6.53 -23.40
N SER A 82 -18.11 -5.19 -23.36
CA SER A 82 -17.25 -4.37 -24.21
C SER A 82 -15.77 -4.68 -24.00
N LEU A 83 -15.33 -4.91 -22.76
CA LEU A 83 -13.94 -5.29 -22.46
C LEU A 83 -13.60 -6.67 -23.04
N LYS A 84 -14.57 -7.59 -23.10
CA LYS A 84 -14.37 -8.91 -23.71
C LYS A 84 -14.21 -8.83 -25.23
N LEU A 85 -15.01 -7.99 -25.89
CA LEU A 85 -14.88 -7.74 -27.32
C LEU A 85 -13.52 -7.12 -27.66
N ILE A 86 -13.12 -6.13 -26.85
CA ILE A 86 -11.80 -5.50 -26.88
C ILE A 86 -10.72 -6.58 -26.72
N SER A 87 -10.73 -7.38 -25.65
CA SER A 87 -9.76 -8.46 -25.39
C SER A 87 -9.54 -9.40 -26.58
N ASN A 88 -10.62 -9.82 -27.26
CA ASN A 88 -10.54 -10.69 -28.44
C ASN A 88 -9.84 -10.03 -29.64
N ILE A 89 -10.01 -8.72 -29.81
CA ILE A 89 -9.29 -7.95 -30.83
C ILE A 89 -7.80 -7.85 -30.42
N TRP A 90 -7.53 -7.61 -29.13
CA TRP A 90 -6.17 -7.38 -28.62
C TRP A 90 -5.33 -8.64 -28.44
N SER A 91 -5.92 -9.83 -28.35
CA SER A 91 -5.19 -11.10 -28.27
C SER A 91 -4.28 -11.35 -29.48
N HIS A 92 -4.64 -10.75 -30.63
CA HIS A 92 -3.93 -10.83 -31.91
C HIS A 92 -2.84 -9.77 -32.09
N VAL A 93 -2.67 -8.84 -31.14
CA VAL A 93 -1.70 -7.73 -31.25
C VAL A 93 -0.43 -8.11 -30.46
N PRO A 94 0.80 -7.92 -31.00
CA PRO A 94 2.05 -8.40 -30.38
C PRO A 94 2.27 -7.92 -28.94
N ALA A 95 3.06 -8.62 -28.12
CA ALA A 95 3.26 -8.31 -26.69
C ALA A 95 3.63 -6.84 -26.39
N LEU A 96 4.47 -6.21 -27.23
CA LEU A 96 4.87 -4.81 -27.11
C LEU A 96 3.67 -3.84 -27.20
N SER A 97 2.64 -4.23 -27.94
CA SER A 97 1.39 -3.48 -28.04
C SER A 97 0.48 -3.69 -26.82
N LYS A 98 0.54 -4.83 -26.13
CA LYS A 98 -0.41 -5.18 -25.06
C LYS A 98 -0.23 -4.26 -23.85
N GLU A 99 1.01 -3.99 -23.43
CA GLU A 99 1.26 -3.03 -22.33
C GLU A 99 0.97 -1.58 -22.75
N PHE A 100 1.35 -1.19 -23.97
CA PHE A 100 1.05 0.14 -24.52
C PHE A 100 -0.47 0.39 -24.58
N THR A 101 -1.23 -0.62 -24.98
CA THR A 101 -2.68 -0.53 -25.18
C THR A 101 -3.46 -0.71 -23.89
N ALA A 102 -2.94 -1.43 -22.90
CA ALA A 102 -3.49 -1.45 -21.54
C ALA A 102 -3.40 -0.05 -20.89
N GLY A 103 -2.25 0.62 -20.99
CA GLY A 103 -2.09 2.01 -20.55
C GLY A 103 -2.98 2.99 -21.34
N ALA A 104 -3.12 2.79 -22.65
CA ALA A 104 -4.01 3.61 -23.47
C ALA A 104 -5.50 3.34 -23.21
N LEU A 105 -5.89 2.11 -22.93
CA LEU A 105 -7.23 1.75 -22.50
C LEU A 105 -7.53 2.38 -21.14
N PHE A 106 -6.61 2.23 -20.18
CA PHE A 106 -6.72 2.86 -18.85
C PHE A 106 -6.93 4.37 -18.95
N GLN A 107 -6.23 5.03 -19.89
CA GLN A 107 -6.31 6.48 -20.10
C GLN A 107 -7.53 6.93 -20.92
N THR A 108 -7.90 6.21 -21.99
CA THR A 108 -9.12 6.49 -22.77
C THR A 108 -10.38 6.27 -21.95
N MET A 109 -10.36 5.26 -21.07
CA MET A 109 -11.37 5.08 -20.05
C MET A 109 -11.36 6.26 -19.07
N ASN A 110 -10.21 6.68 -18.54
CA ASN A 110 -10.09 7.89 -17.70
C ASN A 110 -10.57 9.21 -18.34
N LEU A 111 -10.44 9.36 -19.66
CA LEU A 111 -10.84 10.54 -20.44
C LEU A 111 -12.37 10.66 -20.66
N GLY A 112 -13.18 10.24 -19.69
CA GLY A 112 -14.65 10.12 -19.72
C GLY A 112 -15.48 11.37 -20.04
N LYS A 113 -14.93 12.39 -20.70
CA LYS A 113 -15.67 13.47 -21.34
C LYS A 113 -16.23 13.11 -22.73
N PHE A 114 -15.68 12.11 -23.44
CA PHE A 114 -16.08 11.80 -24.83
C PHE A 114 -17.01 10.58 -25.01
N PHE A 115 -16.92 9.57 -24.15
CA PHE A 115 -17.82 8.42 -24.12
C PHE A 115 -18.53 8.41 -22.77
N GLY A 116 -19.75 8.96 -22.74
CA GLY A 116 -20.43 9.45 -21.53
C GLY A 116 -20.23 8.60 -20.27
N ASN A 117 -19.75 9.25 -19.19
CA ASN A 117 -19.75 8.95 -17.74
C ASN A 117 -19.64 7.50 -17.18
N LEU A 118 -19.70 6.45 -18.00
CA LEU A 118 -19.73 5.04 -17.61
C LEU A 118 -18.33 4.44 -17.53
N LEU A 119 -17.34 5.04 -18.20
CA LEU A 119 -16.00 4.46 -18.35
C LEU A 119 -14.87 5.26 -17.69
N SER A 120 -15.13 6.33 -16.92
CA SER A 120 -14.08 7.12 -16.23
C SER A 120 -13.27 6.28 -15.23
N TRP A 121 -12.14 5.70 -15.64
CA TRP A 121 -11.21 4.87 -14.84
C TRP A 121 -10.35 5.67 -13.85
N GLY A 122 -10.90 6.73 -13.25
CA GLY A 122 -10.20 7.45 -12.19
C GLY A 122 -10.12 6.49 -11.02
N GLY A 123 -8.91 6.09 -10.61
CA GLY A 123 -8.68 5.20 -9.47
C GLY A 123 -9.47 5.69 -8.27
N ASN A 124 -10.69 5.21 -8.12
CA ASN A 124 -11.64 5.71 -7.16
C ASN A 124 -12.41 4.54 -6.59
N ALA A 125 -12.58 4.46 -5.27
CA ALA A 125 -13.53 3.53 -4.69
C ALA A 125 -14.92 3.74 -5.31
N SER A 126 -15.30 4.99 -5.65
CA SER A 126 -16.54 5.29 -6.37
C SER A 126 -16.57 4.73 -7.82
N PHE A 127 -15.42 4.47 -8.43
CA PHE A 127 -15.35 3.83 -9.74
C PHE A 127 -15.69 2.34 -9.65
N PHE A 128 -15.09 1.63 -8.69
CA PHE A 128 -15.44 0.23 -8.46
C PHE A 128 -16.90 0.10 -8.01
N GLN A 129 -17.41 1.09 -7.26
CA GLN A 129 -18.82 1.17 -6.89
C GLN A 129 -19.74 1.12 -8.13
N LYS A 130 -19.43 1.86 -9.21
CA LYS A 130 -20.22 1.79 -10.46
C LYS A 130 -20.31 0.38 -11.04
N PHE A 131 -19.24 -0.41 -10.95
CA PHE A 131 -19.28 -1.81 -11.41
C PHE A 131 -20.17 -2.66 -10.51
N PHE A 132 -20.05 -2.49 -9.19
CA PHE A 132 -20.88 -3.22 -8.24
C PHE A 132 -22.36 -2.85 -8.34
N ASP A 133 -22.69 -1.59 -8.62
CA ASP A 133 -24.06 -1.11 -8.80
C ASP A 133 -24.73 -1.73 -10.03
N VAL A 134 -23.97 -2.00 -11.10
CA VAL A 134 -24.48 -2.56 -12.37
C VAL A 134 -24.46 -4.10 -12.38
N TYR A 135 -23.38 -4.70 -11.91
CA TYR A 135 -23.09 -6.13 -12.08
C TYR A 135 -23.24 -6.95 -10.80
N GLY A 136 -23.49 -6.31 -9.66
CA GLY A 136 -23.59 -6.97 -8.36
C GLY A 136 -22.22 -7.14 -7.67
N PRO A 137 -22.16 -7.91 -6.57
CA PRO A 137 -21.03 -7.87 -5.63
C PRO A 137 -19.73 -8.54 -6.13
N VAL A 138 -19.81 -9.36 -7.19
CA VAL A 138 -18.69 -10.08 -7.81
C VAL A 138 -18.68 -9.72 -9.29
N VAL A 139 -17.59 -9.10 -9.75
CA VAL A 139 -17.49 -8.59 -11.13
C VAL A 139 -16.21 -9.07 -11.79
N ARG A 140 -16.30 -9.61 -12.99
CA ARG A 140 -15.14 -10.03 -13.78
C ARG A 140 -14.82 -8.98 -14.84
N LEU A 141 -13.63 -8.41 -14.76
CA LEU A 141 -13.05 -7.57 -15.79
C LEU A 141 -12.14 -8.43 -16.67
N HIS A 142 -12.64 -8.80 -17.84
CA HIS A 142 -11.87 -9.48 -18.87
C HIS A 142 -11.45 -8.46 -19.93
N GLY A 143 -10.17 -8.06 -19.92
CA GLY A 143 -9.64 -7.02 -20.82
C GLY A 143 -8.18 -7.29 -21.23
N PRO A 144 -7.52 -6.37 -21.95
CA PRO A 144 -6.16 -6.53 -22.45
C PRO A 144 -5.09 -6.36 -21.35
N PHE A 145 -5.40 -6.75 -20.11
CA PHE A 145 -4.55 -6.59 -18.93
C PHE A 145 -3.61 -7.78 -18.70
N GLY A 146 -3.52 -8.71 -19.66
CA GLY A 146 -2.73 -9.95 -19.51
C GLY A 146 -3.40 -11.05 -18.70
N GLY A 147 -4.65 -10.85 -18.24
CA GLY A 147 -5.43 -11.85 -17.49
C GLY A 147 -6.80 -11.34 -17.04
N ASP A 148 -7.55 -12.20 -16.36
CA ASP A 148 -8.82 -11.85 -15.72
C ASP A 148 -8.61 -11.16 -14.36
N VAL A 149 -9.35 -10.08 -14.13
CA VAL A 149 -9.40 -9.39 -12.83
C VAL A 149 -10.78 -9.56 -12.22
N LEU A 150 -10.84 -10.11 -11.01
CA LEU A 150 -12.07 -10.28 -10.23
C LEU A 150 -12.19 -9.17 -9.19
N LEU A 151 -13.30 -8.43 -9.21
CA LEU A 151 -13.62 -7.40 -8.23
C LEU A 151 -14.58 -7.97 -7.18
N LEU A 152 -14.27 -7.75 -5.91
CA LEU A 152 -15.09 -8.15 -4.77
C LEU A 152 -15.42 -6.94 -3.89
N SER A 153 -16.68 -6.82 -3.50
CA SER A 153 -17.18 -5.71 -2.64
C SER A 153 -17.64 -6.15 -1.25
N ARG A 154 -17.70 -7.46 -1.00
CA ARG A 154 -18.34 -8.06 0.17
C ARG A 154 -17.34 -8.80 1.06
N PRO A 155 -17.39 -8.63 2.40
CA PRO A 155 -16.50 -9.27 3.35
C PRO A 155 -16.62 -10.81 3.34
N GLU A 156 -17.79 -11.37 3.05
CA GLU A 156 -17.97 -12.82 2.93
C GLU A 156 -17.06 -13.39 1.83
N HIS A 157 -16.97 -12.68 0.69
CA HIS A 157 -16.12 -13.09 -0.43
C HIS A 157 -14.65 -12.83 -0.15
N ALA A 158 -14.32 -11.69 0.47
CA ALA A 158 -12.96 -11.39 0.91
C ALA A 158 -12.43 -12.47 1.85
N SER A 159 -13.26 -12.93 2.80
CA SER A 159 -12.88 -13.96 3.77
C SER A 159 -12.45 -15.27 3.09
N ILE A 160 -13.10 -15.65 1.98
CA ILE A 160 -12.76 -16.84 1.21
C ILE A 160 -11.37 -16.69 0.58
N VAL A 161 -11.05 -15.52 0.04
CA VAL A 161 -9.74 -15.25 -0.57
C VAL A 161 -8.64 -15.35 0.49
N PHE A 162 -8.77 -14.62 1.61
CA PHE A 162 -7.74 -14.59 2.64
C PHE A 162 -7.60 -15.93 3.38
N ARG A 163 -8.68 -16.66 3.63
CA ARG A 163 -8.59 -18.00 4.25
C ARG A 163 -7.94 -19.04 3.34
N ASN A 164 -7.92 -18.81 2.03
CA ASN A 164 -7.34 -19.73 1.05
C ASN A 164 -5.93 -19.36 0.57
N GLU A 165 -5.33 -18.26 1.02
CA GLU A 165 -4.12 -17.67 0.43
C GLU A 165 -2.79 -18.41 0.73
N GLY A 166 -2.78 -19.32 1.71
CA GLY A 166 -1.59 -20.08 2.10
C GLY A 166 -0.55 -19.24 2.86
N THR A 167 0.68 -19.75 2.99
CA THR A 167 1.77 -19.08 3.73
C THR A 167 2.51 -18.02 2.92
N ARG A 168 2.44 -18.10 1.57
CA ARG A 168 3.16 -17.20 0.65
C ARG A 168 2.19 -16.47 -0.28
N PRO A 169 1.35 -15.56 0.25
CA PRO A 169 0.41 -14.84 -0.59
C PRO A 169 1.13 -13.98 -1.63
N VAL A 170 0.57 -13.95 -2.84
CA VAL A 170 1.02 -13.13 -3.97
C VAL A 170 0.03 -11.99 -4.15
N ARG A 171 0.56 -10.80 -4.46
CA ARG A 171 -0.22 -9.60 -4.77
C ARG A 171 0.49 -8.86 -5.91
N ALA A 172 -0.25 -8.09 -6.70
CA ALA A 172 0.37 -7.16 -7.63
C ALA A 172 1.01 -6.00 -6.87
N CYS A 173 2.09 -5.52 -7.46
CA CYS A 173 3.03 -4.60 -6.84
C CYS A 173 3.23 -3.37 -7.74
N LEU A 174 4.18 -2.51 -7.39
CA LEU A 174 4.47 -1.29 -8.13
C LEU A 174 5.52 -1.60 -9.20
N ASP A 175 5.07 -1.88 -10.43
CA ASP A 175 5.94 -2.24 -11.56
C ASP A 175 7.02 -1.17 -11.80
N SER A 176 6.70 0.11 -11.57
CA SER A 176 7.66 1.20 -11.77
C SER A 176 8.79 1.19 -10.74
N VAL A 177 8.51 0.80 -9.50
CA VAL A 177 9.53 0.67 -8.45
C VAL A 177 10.34 -0.62 -8.67
N GLU A 178 9.69 -1.70 -9.13
CA GLU A 178 10.39 -2.95 -9.50
C GLU A 178 11.39 -2.70 -10.63
N LYS A 179 10.95 -2.05 -11.72
CA LYS A 179 11.83 -1.65 -12.83
C LYS A 179 12.99 -0.78 -12.34
N TYR A 180 12.73 0.18 -11.45
CA TYR A 180 13.79 1.04 -10.90
C TYR A 180 14.85 0.21 -10.16
N ARG A 181 14.43 -0.77 -9.35
CA ARG A 181 15.33 -1.61 -8.57
C ARG A 181 16.10 -2.62 -9.43
N LEU A 182 15.41 -3.35 -10.30
CA LEU A 182 16.01 -4.46 -11.05
C LEU A 182 16.76 -4.00 -12.31
N GLU A 183 16.24 -3.00 -13.03
CA GLU A 183 16.86 -2.59 -14.31
C GLU A 183 17.80 -1.38 -14.14
N HIS A 184 17.35 -0.33 -13.42
CA HIS A 184 18.15 0.90 -13.26
C HIS A 184 19.24 0.72 -12.20
N ARG A 185 18.86 0.27 -11.00
CA ARG A 185 19.80 0.03 -9.89
C ARG A 185 20.51 -1.33 -9.97
N ARG A 186 19.99 -2.25 -10.79
CA ARG A 186 20.55 -3.60 -10.97
C ARG A 186 20.70 -4.38 -9.66
N LEU A 187 19.76 -4.18 -8.74
CA LEU A 187 19.71 -4.91 -7.48
C LEU A 187 19.41 -6.38 -7.75
N ARG A 188 19.93 -7.26 -6.89
CA ARG A 188 19.66 -8.71 -6.97
C ARG A 188 18.17 -9.03 -6.87
N GLN A 189 17.41 -8.21 -6.14
CA GLN A 189 16.00 -8.45 -5.87
C GLN A 189 15.22 -7.15 -5.64
N ALA A 190 13.90 -7.20 -5.84
CA ALA A 190 13.04 -6.02 -5.82
C ALA A 190 12.67 -5.53 -4.40
N GLY A 191 13.00 -6.28 -3.35
CA GLY A 191 12.65 -5.94 -1.97
C GLY A 191 11.30 -6.50 -1.50
N PRO A 192 11.05 -6.53 -0.18
CA PRO A 192 9.98 -7.32 0.43
C PRO A 192 8.57 -6.83 0.08
N PHE A 193 8.40 -5.54 -0.23
CA PHE A 193 7.10 -5.03 -0.65
C PHE A 193 6.68 -5.57 -2.03
N LEU A 194 7.64 -5.76 -2.93
CA LEU A 194 7.44 -6.08 -4.35
C LEU A 194 7.56 -7.58 -4.65
N MET A 195 8.43 -8.28 -3.93
CA MET A 195 8.73 -9.69 -4.17
C MET A 195 7.61 -10.64 -3.72
N SER A 196 7.68 -11.90 -4.18
CA SER A 196 6.83 -13.01 -3.76
C SER A 196 7.61 -14.32 -3.66
N GLY A 197 7.00 -15.37 -3.10
CA GLY A 197 7.61 -16.70 -2.97
C GLY A 197 8.55 -16.84 -1.77
N SER A 198 9.44 -17.83 -1.83
CA SER A 198 10.37 -18.16 -0.74
C SER A 198 11.39 -17.06 -0.44
N ALA A 199 11.85 -16.35 -1.48
CA ALA A 199 12.76 -15.23 -1.31
C ALA A 199 12.10 -14.08 -0.54
N TRP A 200 10.81 -13.83 -0.77
CA TRP A 200 10.04 -12.87 0.02
C TRP A 200 9.91 -13.31 1.48
N GLU A 201 9.52 -14.56 1.75
CA GLU A 201 9.32 -15.10 3.10
C GLU A 201 10.58 -14.94 3.96
N LYS A 202 11.76 -15.31 3.42
CA LYS A 202 13.04 -15.19 4.13
C LYS A 202 13.33 -13.76 4.61
N ILE A 203 13.14 -12.77 3.72
CA ILE A 203 13.42 -11.36 4.03
C ILE A 203 12.30 -10.78 4.91
N HIS A 204 11.06 -11.16 4.65
CA HIS A 204 9.91 -10.73 5.43
C HIS A 204 10.10 -11.08 6.92
N ASP A 205 10.48 -12.32 7.20
CA ASP A 205 10.66 -12.82 8.56
C ASP A 205 11.88 -12.20 9.24
N SER A 206 12.92 -11.86 8.48
CA SER A 206 14.10 -11.18 9.02
C SER A 206 13.85 -9.71 9.40
N ILE A 207 12.80 -9.07 8.85
CA ILE A 207 12.44 -7.67 9.12
C ILE A 207 11.41 -7.51 10.24
N ASP A 208 10.53 -8.50 10.43
CA ASP A 208 9.37 -8.38 11.31
C ASP A 208 9.77 -8.14 12.79
N ASP A 209 10.73 -8.90 13.31
CA ASP A 209 11.21 -8.74 14.70
C ASP A 209 11.93 -7.39 14.93
N PRO A 210 12.87 -6.95 14.07
CA PRO A 210 13.46 -5.62 14.18
C PRO A 210 12.45 -4.48 14.27
N ILE A 211 11.41 -4.50 13.45
CA ILE A 211 10.38 -3.45 13.47
C ILE A 211 9.55 -3.52 14.75
N LYS A 212 9.03 -4.70 15.12
CA LYS A 212 8.16 -4.85 16.31
C LYS A 212 8.86 -4.49 17.61
N THR A 213 10.09 -4.95 17.79
CA THR A 213 10.85 -4.72 19.02
C THR A 213 11.39 -3.28 19.12
N SER A 214 11.43 -2.53 18.03
CA SER A 214 11.84 -1.12 18.01
C SER A 214 10.80 -0.19 18.67
N VAL A 215 9.50 -0.55 18.59
CA VAL A 215 8.36 0.30 18.95
C VAL A 215 8.51 0.91 20.35
N ASN A 216 8.70 0.09 21.38
CA ASN A 216 8.82 0.60 22.76
C ASN A 216 10.17 1.29 23.04
N ARG A 217 11.24 0.90 22.35
CA ARG A 217 12.58 1.49 22.57
C ARG A 217 12.65 2.94 22.08
N TYR A 218 11.93 3.25 21.00
CA TYR A 218 11.88 4.59 20.43
C TYR A 218 10.79 5.49 21.01
N ALA A 219 10.11 5.07 22.10
CA ALA A 219 9.08 5.88 22.74
C ALA A 219 9.59 7.28 23.11
N LYS A 220 10.76 7.39 23.74
CA LYS A 220 11.29 8.69 24.17
C LYS A 220 11.59 9.64 22.99
N PRO A 221 12.43 9.26 21.99
CA PRO A 221 12.63 10.11 20.81
C PRO A 221 11.33 10.49 20.11
N MET A 222 10.36 9.56 20.04
CA MET A 222 9.07 9.82 19.40
C MET A 222 8.23 10.83 20.18
N ASN A 223 8.27 10.80 21.52
CA ASN A 223 7.60 11.80 22.36
C ASN A 223 8.18 13.19 22.10
N GLU A 224 9.51 13.32 22.09
CA GLU A 224 10.19 14.59 21.83
C GLU A 224 9.83 15.14 20.43
N ILE A 225 9.82 14.30 19.40
CA ILE A 225 9.44 14.71 18.03
C ILE A 225 7.98 15.16 17.97
N CYS A 226 7.08 14.50 18.72
CA CYS A 226 5.69 14.94 18.80
C CYS A 226 5.55 16.26 19.57
N ASP A 227 6.34 16.48 20.62
CA ASP A 227 6.37 17.74 21.36
C ASP A 227 6.89 18.89 20.47
N GLU A 228 7.96 18.66 19.71
CA GLU A 228 8.46 19.59 18.69
C GLU A 228 7.40 19.90 17.62
N PHE A 229 6.61 18.91 17.21
CA PHE A 229 5.50 19.13 16.27
C PHE A 229 4.37 19.97 16.89
N VAL A 230 4.05 19.76 18.17
CA VAL A 230 3.06 20.59 18.89
C VAL A 230 3.53 22.05 18.94
N GLU A 231 4.80 22.29 19.27
CA GLU A 231 5.41 23.63 19.23
C GLU A 231 5.41 24.20 17.81
N ARG A 232 5.66 23.36 16.80
CA ARG A 232 5.57 23.76 15.40
C ARG A 232 4.17 24.24 15.05
N VAL A 233 3.12 23.54 15.48
CA VAL A 233 1.73 23.96 15.29
C VAL A 233 1.49 25.32 15.95
N LEU A 234 1.96 25.55 17.19
CA LEU A 234 1.82 26.86 17.85
C LEU A 234 2.40 27.99 16.98
N ASN A 235 3.58 27.78 16.41
CA ASN A 235 4.36 28.79 15.71
C ASN A 235 3.87 29.09 14.28
N ILE A 236 3.23 28.14 13.61
CA ILE A 236 2.78 28.32 12.22
C ILE A 236 1.33 28.81 12.08
N ARG A 237 0.57 28.83 13.18
CA ARG A 237 -0.80 29.35 13.19
C ARG A 237 -0.78 30.85 12.89
N ASN A 238 -1.79 31.30 12.15
CA ASN A 238 -2.03 32.73 11.97
C ASN A 238 -2.73 33.35 13.20
N LEU A 239 -3.07 34.63 13.13
CA LEU A 239 -3.78 35.35 14.21
C LEU A 239 -5.20 34.83 14.49
N GLN A 240 -5.71 33.92 13.66
CA GLN A 240 -7.00 33.25 13.82
C GLN A 240 -6.81 31.77 14.24
N ASP A 241 -5.64 31.41 14.76
CA ASP A 241 -5.30 30.07 15.23
C ASP A 241 -5.33 28.98 14.13
N GLU A 242 -5.30 29.38 12.86
CA GLU A 242 -5.38 28.48 11.71
C GLU A 242 -4.00 28.18 11.12
N VAL A 243 -3.74 26.90 10.84
CA VAL A 243 -2.50 26.44 10.19
C VAL A 243 -2.55 26.61 8.67
N PRO A 244 -1.40 26.67 7.98
CA PRO A 244 -1.34 26.87 6.53
C PRO A 244 -2.10 25.79 5.73
N LYS A 245 -2.55 26.14 4.52
CA LYS A 245 -3.27 25.23 3.61
C LYS A 245 -2.50 23.95 3.29
N ASN A 246 -1.17 24.03 3.24
CA ASN A 246 -0.26 22.92 3.00
C ASN A 246 0.21 22.22 4.29
N PHE A 247 -0.60 22.24 5.36
CA PHE A 247 -0.29 21.56 6.63
C PHE A 247 0.06 20.08 6.49
N LYS A 248 -0.38 19.42 5.39
CA LYS A 248 0.07 18.08 5.01
C LYS A 248 1.61 17.95 4.98
N ASP A 249 2.31 18.98 4.52
CA ASP A 249 3.77 19.00 4.44
C ASP A 249 4.41 19.04 5.83
N GLU A 250 3.76 19.69 6.81
CA GLU A 250 4.21 19.69 8.20
C GLU A 250 4.01 18.32 8.85
N ILE A 251 2.88 17.65 8.59
CA ILE A 251 2.66 16.26 9.01
C ILE A 251 3.69 15.33 8.36
N LEU A 252 4.04 15.56 7.09
CA LEU A 252 5.08 14.78 6.40
C LEU A 252 6.46 14.99 7.03
N LYS A 253 6.84 16.22 7.39
CA LYS A 253 8.09 16.50 8.11
C LYS A 253 8.16 15.74 9.43
N TRP A 254 7.09 15.77 10.23
CA TRP A 254 6.98 14.98 11.47
C TRP A 254 7.12 13.48 11.20
N CYS A 255 6.45 12.96 10.17
CA CYS A 255 6.48 11.55 9.82
C CYS A 255 7.90 11.12 9.40
N LEU A 256 8.60 11.94 8.61
CA LEU A 256 9.97 11.65 8.17
C LEU A 256 10.98 11.73 9.32
N GLU A 257 10.85 12.72 10.22
CA GLU A 257 11.65 12.80 11.44
C GLU A 257 11.47 11.53 12.30
N SER A 258 10.21 11.12 12.49
CA SER A 258 9.83 9.90 13.22
C SER A 258 10.41 8.64 12.58
N MET A 259 10.36 8.54 11.26
CA MET A 259 10.95 7.42 10.52
C MET A 259 12.46 7.39 10.65
N CYS A 260 13.15 8.52 10.49
CA CYS A 260 14.60 8.61 10.66
C CYS A 260 15.03 8.26 12.09
N ALA A 261 14.28 8.69 13.11
CA ALA A 261 14.58 8.36 14.50
C ALA A 261 14.51 6.84 14.75
N VAL A 262 13.49 6.15 14.22
CA VAL A 262 13.32 4.70 14.42
C VAL A 262 14.30 3.90 13.56
N THR A 263 14.48 4.31 12.31
CA THR A 263 15.26 3.53 11.34
C THR A 263 16.75 3.74 11.44
N LEU A 264 17.20 4.98 11.74
CA LEU A 264 18.60 5.39 11.72
C LEU A 264 19.11 5.87 13.09
N ASN A 265 18.27 5.86 14.13
CA ASN A 265 18.57 6.42 15.46
C ASN A 265 19.13 7.86 15.39
N ARG A 266 18.53 8.68 14.51
CA ARG A 266 18.99 10.04 14.21
C ARG A 266 17.82 10.99 14.02
N LYS A 267 17.98 12.20 14.58
CA LYS A 267 17.20 13.38 14.22
C LYS A 267 17.87 14.10 13.05
N PHE A 268 17.09 14.42 12.02
CA PHE A 268 17.54 15.07 10.78
C PHE A 268 17.17 16.56 10.76
N GLY A 269 16.22 17.00 11.59
CA GLY A 269 15.80 18.39 11.68
C GLY A 269 14.78 18.81 10.62
N PHE A 270 13.89 17.91 10.20
CA PHE A 270 12.77 18.21 9.31
C PHE A 270 11.82 19.27 9.91
N LEU A 271 11.70 19.34 11.23
CA LEU A 271 10.87 20.32 11.95
C LEU A 271 11.58 21.66 12.22
N ASP A 272 12.91 21.72 12.04
CA ASP A 272 13.69 22.95 12.19
C ASP A 272 13.72 23.74 10.87
N THR A 273 12.94 24.81 10.80
CA THR A 273 12.89 25.67 9.59
C THR A 273 14.16 26.45 9.31
N THR A 274 15.06 26.62 10.28
CA THR A 274 16.30 27.37 10.05
C THR A 274 17.32 26.54 9.28
N GLY A 275 17.35 25.22 9.51
CA GLY A 275 18.24 24.28 8.84
C GLY A 275 17.67 23.64 7.57
N LEU A 276 16.35 23.68 7.36
CA LEU A 276 15.69 23.00 6.25
C LEU A 276 15.80 23.79 4.93
N SER A 277 16.67 23.34 4.03
CA SER A 277 16.80 23.86 2.67
C SER A 277 16.64 22.76 1.61
N THR A 278 16.30 23.12 0.38
CA THR A 278 16.17 22.14 -0.73
C THR A 278 17.49 21.43 -1.08
N THR A 279 18.63 21.96 -0.61
CA THR A 279 19.96 21.36 -0.79
C THR A 279 20.39 20.51 0.41
N SER A 280 19.80 20.73 1.59
CA SER A 280 20.05 19.93 2.78
C SER A 280 19.57 18.48 2.61
N ASP A 281 20.21 17.53 3.30
CA ASP A 281 19.77 16.13 3.32
C ASP A 281 18.27 15.98 3.67
N PRO A 282 17.72 16.59 4.75
CA PRO A 282 16.29 16.49 5.05
C PRO A 282 15.42 17.12 3.95
N GLY A 283 15.79 18.27 3.38
CA GLY A 283 15.00 18.88 2.30
C GLY A 283 14.97 18.02 1.04
N ARG A 284 16.10 17.41 0.67
CA ARG A 284 16.18 16.49 -0.46
C ARG A 284 15.38 15.20 -0.25
N ILE A 285 15.31 14.69 0.98
CA ILE A 285 14.42 13.56 1.30
C ILE A 285 12.95 13.98 1.19
N LEU A 286 12.59 15.15 1.74
CA LEU A 286 11.23 15.67 1.70
C LEU A 286 10.71 15.85 0.27
N ASP A 287 11.50 16.54 -0.57
CA ASP A 287 11.20 16.73 -1.99
C ASP A 287 11.18 15.39 -2.74
N GLY A 288 12.14 14.51 -2.43
CA GLY A 288 12.24 13.16 -2.98
C GLY A 288 10.98 12.34 -2.73
N VAL A 289 10.46 12.32 -1.50
CA VAL A 289 9.28 11.50 -1.14
C VAL A 289 8.02 12.00 -1.84
N ASN A 290 7.80 13.32 -1.85
CA ASN A 290 6.68 13.92 -2.57
C ASN A 290 6.78 13.68 -4.09
N GLY A 291 7.97 13.89 -4.66
CA GLY A 291 8.25 13.70 -6.09
C GLY A 291 8.14 12.25 -6.53
N ALA A 292 8.63 11.30 -5.71
CA ALA A 292 8.51 9.87 -5.96
C ALA A 292 7.04 9.43 -5.93
N THR A 293 6.26 9.87 -4.93
CA THR A 293 4.84 9.51 -4.81
C THR A 293 4.04 9.92 -6.05
N GLU A 294 4.22 11.16 -6.52
CA GLU A 294 3.53 11.63 -7.73
C GLU A 294 4.05 10.94 -9.01
N ALA A 295 5.34 10.62 -9.06
CA ALA A 295 5.91 9.88 -10.19
C ALA A 295 5.40 8.43 -10.25
N ILE A 296 5.34 7.73 -9.12
CA ILE A 296 4.74 6.38 -9.01
C ILE A 296 3.29 6.45 -9.45
N ARG A 297 2.49 7.39 -8.92
CA ARG A 297 1.08 7.55 -9.31
C ARG A 297 0.93 7.72 -10.83
N LYS A 298 1.79 8.54 -11.46
CA LYS A 298 1.80 8.73 -12.92
C LYS A 298 2.28 7.50 -13.68
N CYS A 299 3.20 6.72 -13.14
CA CYS A 299 3.66 5.49 -13.78
C CYS A 299 2.59 4.40 -13.69
N GLU A 300 2.07 4.11 -12.50
CA GLU A 300 1.14 3.00 -12.28
C GLU A 300 -0.23 3.23 -12.92
N PHE A 301 -0.76 4.47 -12.81
CA PHE A 301 -2.11 4.80 -13.27
C PHE A 301 -2.12 5.68 -14.55
N GLY A 302 -0.93 5.99 -15.08
CA GLY A 302 -0.77 6.71 -16.35
C GLY A 302 -0.68 5.79 -17.56
N PHE A 303 -0.16 6.34 -18.66
CA PHE A 303 0.26 5.51 -19.79
C PHE A 303 1.54 4.76 -19.42
N HIS A 304 1.54 3.43 -19.60
CA HIS A 304 2.68 2.55 -19.30
C HIS A 304 3.86 2.65 -20.29
N LEU A 305 3.96 3.77 -21.01
CA LEU A 305 5.07 4.08 -21.93
C LEU A 305 6.44 4.03 -21.25
N TRP A 306 6.48 4.32 -19.95
CA TRP A 306 7.69 4.28 -19.14
C TRP A 306 8.35 2.89 -19.08
N LYS A 307 7.61 1.81 -19.37
CA LYS A 307 8.17 0.45 -19.49
C LYS A 307 9.14 0.34 -20.67
N PHE A 308 8.94 1.13 -21.73
CA PHE A 308 9.73 1.04 -22.97
C PHE A 308 10.62 2.24 -23.23
N VAL A 309 10.20 3.44 -22.83
CA VAL A 309 10.91 4.70 -23.10
C VAL A 309 11.01 5.57 -21.86
N GLU A 310 12.05 6.39 -21.78
CA GLU A 310 12.28 7.29 -20.65
C GLU A 310 11.31 8.49 -20.64
N THR A 311 10.09 8.26 -20.15
CA THR A 311 9.08 9.32 -20.00
C THR A 311 9.48 10.33 -18.92
N PRO A 312 8.88 11.54 -18.90
CA PRO A 312 9.08 12.49 -17.80
C PRO A 312 8.70 11.92 -16.42
N ALA A 313 7.65 11.08 -16.35
CA ALA A 313 7.24 10.42 -15.11
C ALA A 313 8.32 9.43 -14.63
N TRP A 314 8.84 8.60 -15.54
CA TRP A 314 9.96 7.69 -15.25
C TRP A 314 11.21 8.42 -14.78
N ARG A 315 11.66 9.44 -15.51
CA ARG A 315 12.85 10.23 -15.14
C ARG A 315 12.66 10.95 -13.81
N SER A 316 11.43 11.38 -13.50
CA SER A 316 11.08 11.93 -12.20
C SER A 316 11.19 10.86 -11.10
N LEU A 317 10.67 9.66 -11.33
CA LEU A 317 10.76 8.55 -10.37
C LEU A 317 12.23 8.25 -10.04
N VAL A 318 13.03 7.98 -11.07
CA VAL A 318 14.46 7.67 -10.95
C VAL A 318 15.19 8.75 -10.16
N ARG A 319 15.02 10.02 -10.53
CA ARG A 319 15.69 11.15 -9.86
C ARG A 319 15.35 11.23 -8.37
N ASN A 320 14.07 11.08 -8.03
CA ASN A 320 13.62 11.22 -6.65
C ASN A 320 14.08 10.02 -5.80
N CYS A 321 13.96 8.80 -6.32
CA CYS A 321 14.45 7.59 -5.64
C CYS A 321 15.97 7.62 -5.47
N ASP A 322 16.74 7.99 -6.51
CA ASP A 322 18.20 8.13 -6.40
C ASP A 322 18.61 9.21 -5.41
N SER A 323 17.85 10.32 -5.30
CA SER A 323 18.13 11.35 -4.30
C SER A 323 17.97 10.81 -2.88
N ILE A 324 16.86 10.15 -2.57
CA ILE A 324 16.61 9.53 -1.25
C ILE A 324 17.67 8.46 -0.97
N ASP A 325 17.88 7.55 -1.91
CA ASP A 325 18.81 6.43 -1.77
C ASP A 325 20.25 6.90 -1.54
N SER A 326 20.70 7.95 -2.27
CA SER A 326 22.05 8.52 -2.09
C SER A 326 22.28 9.09 -0.69
N ILE A 327 21.22 9.52 -0.01
CA ILE A 327 21.29 10.06 1.35
C ILE A 327 21.26 8.90 2.33
N LEU A 328 20.25 8.02 2.23
CA LEU A 328 20.11 6.86 3.10
C LEU A 328 21.35 5.95 3.08
N SER A 329 21.95 5.72 1.90
CA SER A 329 23.16 4.90 1.77
C SER A 329 24.30 5.42 2.64
N LYS A 330 24.52 6.74 2.70
CA LYS A 330 25.55 7.34 3.57
C LYS A 330 25.34 7.01 5.05
N TYR A 331 24.09 6.96 5.49
CA TYR A 331 23.77 6.67 6.89
C TYR A 331 23.83 5.18 7.18
N VAL A 332 23.44 4.32 6.23
CA VAL A 332 23.59 2.87 6.36
C VAL A 332 25.06 2.46 6.38
N GLU A 333 25.91 3.04 5.54
CA GLU A 333 27.36 2.82 5.55
C GLU A 333 28.00 3.25 6.88
N ARG A 334 27.56 4.38 7.43
CA ARG A 334 28.00 4.85 8.76
C ARG A 334 27.56 3.91 9.87
N ALA A 335 26.30 3.44 9.83
CA ALA A 335 25.79 2.47 10.79
C ALA A 335 26.60 1.17 10.72
N GLN A 336 26.87 0.66 9.52
CA GLN A 336 27.70 -0.52 9.33
C GLN A 336 29.12 -0.34 9.91
N THR A 337 29.74 0.81 9.67
CA THR A 337 31.07 1.11 10.20
C THR A 337 31.06 1.15 11.73
N ALA A 338 30.07 1.83 12.32
CA ALA A 338 29.91 1.91 13.77
C ALA A 338 29.66 0.53 14.42
N LEU A 339 28.92 -0.36 13.75
CA LEU A 339 28.69 -1.74 14.21
C LEU A 339 29.98 -2.56 14.25
N ARG A 340 30.87 -2.41 13.26
CA ARG A 340 32.16 -3.11 13.23
C ARG A 340 33.08 -2.71 14.38
N GLU A 341 32.96 -1.48 14.87
CA GLU A 341 33.76 -0.96 15.98
C GLU A 341 33.14 -1.25 17.35
N ARG A 342 31.89 -1.70 17.40
CA ARG A 342 31.15 -1.90 18.66
C ARG A 342 31.57 -3.20 19.35
N LYS A 343 31.87 -3.11 20.64
CA LYS A 343 32.27 -4.28 21.47
C LYS A 343 31.08 -5.11 21.97
N ASP A 344 29.94 -4.48 22.24
CA ASP A 344 28.70 -5.16 22.61
C ASP A 344 27.77 -5.24 21.40
N LEU A 345 27.65 -6.45 20.84
CA LEU A 345 26.75 -6.76 19.73
C LEU A 345 25.46 -7.45 20.19
N ASN A 346 25.21 -7.57 21.49
CA ASN A 346 24.01 -8.23 21.98
C ASN A 346 22.75 -7.39 21.67
N PRO A 347 21.85 -7.86 20.80
CA PRO A 347 20.68 -7.09 20.36
C PRO A 347 19.71 -6.72 21.50
N LYS A 348 19.74 -7.51 22.58
CA LYS A 348 18.84 -7.35 23.72
C LYS A 348 19.28 -6.25 24.68
N THR A 349 20.58 -6.00 24.80
CA THR A 349 21.15 -5.03 25.76
C THR A 349 21.53 -3.71 25.10
N ALA A 350 21.96 -3.74 23.84
CA ALA A 350 22.45 -2.55 23.15
C ALA A 350 21.33 -1.79 22.41
N ASP A 351 21.40 -0.46 22.43
CA ASP A 351 20.54 0.42 21.64
C ASP A 351 20.93 0.31 20.15
N PHE A 352 20.03 -0.29 19.37
CA PHE A 352 20.19 -0.61 17.95
C PHE A 352 18.95 -0.15 17.21
N SER A 353 19.18 0.62 16.15
CA SER A 353 18.18 1.02 15.16
C SER A 353 17.62 -0.16 14.39
N VAL A 354 16.52 0.06 13.65
CA VAL A 354 16.01 -0.96 12.73
C VAL A 354 17.09 -1.34 11.72
N VAL A 355 17.85 -0.37 11.19
CA VAL A 355 18.97 -0.65 10.28
C VAL A 355 20.05 -1.48 10.96
N ASP A 356 20.43 -1.15 12.20
CA ASP A 356 21.46 -1.90 12.89
C ASP A 356 21.08 -3.38 13.04
N ARG A 357 19.82 -3.65 13.40
CA ARG A 357 19.32 -5.02 13.55
C ARG A 357 19.23 -5.76 12.23
N LEU A 358 18.85 -5.06 11.15
CA LEU A 358 18.88 -5.63 9.80
C LEU A 358 20.32 -5.98 9.41
N LEU A 359 21.29 -5.10 9.66
CA LEU A 359 22.70 -5.33 9.35
C LEU A 359 23.37 -6.40 10.22
N LEU A 360 22.85 -6.66 11.43
CA LEU A 360 23.30 -7.75 12.30
C LEU A 360 22.74 -9.12 11.88
N ASN A 361 21.71 -9.14 11.04
CA ASN A 361 21.15 -10.37 10.54
C ASN A 361 21.96 -10.88 9.35
N GLU A 362 22.64 -12.02 9.51
CA GLU A 362 23.49 -12.63 8.47
C GLU A 362 22.75 -12.94 7.16
N ASP A 363 21.43 -13.11 7.24
CA ASP A 363 20.56 -13.37 6.09
C ASP A 363 20.16 -12.12 5.30
N VAL A 364 20.52 -10.92 5.77
CA VAL A 364 20.12 -9.63 5.19
C VAL A 364 21.34 -8.89 4.65
N LEU A 365 21.34 -8.61 3.34
CA LEU A 365 22.38 -7.78 2.74
C LEU A 365 22.10 -6.30 2.95
N ILE A 366 23.14 -5.47 2.78
CA ILE A 366 22.99 -3.99 2.83
C ILE A 366 21.97 -3.51 1.80
N GLU A 367 22.00 -4.09 0.59
CA GLU A 367 21.01 -3.80 -0.46
C GLU A 367 19.58 -4.09 0.00
N ASP A 368 19.40 -5.15 0.79
CA ASP A 368 18.08 -5.54 1.30
C ASP A 368 17.60 -4.54 2.34
N ALA A 369 18.46 -4.15 3.28
CA ALA A 369 18.17 -3.07 4.23
C ALA A 369 17.83 -1.75 3.51
N MET A 370 18.55 -1.40 2.45
CA MET A 370 18.26 -0.22 1.63
C MET A 370 16.89 -0.30 0.95
N THR A 371 16.50 -1.48 0.42
CA THR A 371 15.16 -1.63 -0.19
C THR A 371 14.04 -1.45 0.82
N VAL A 372 14.22 -1.94 2.05
CA VAL A 372 13.27 -1.78 3.18
C VAL A 372 13.12 -0.32 3.57
N LEU A 373 14.25 0.37 3.76
CA LEU A 373 14.22 1.80 4.09
C LEU A 373 13.54 2.59 2.99
N LEU A 374 13.90 2.35 1.73
CA LEU A 374 13.27 3.06 0.63
C LEU A 374 11.75 2.83 0.62
N ASP A 375 11.29 1.58 0.82
CA ASP A 375 9.85 1.26 0.93
C ASP A 375 9.15 2.02 2.07
N MET A 376 9.78 2.14 3.24
CA MET A 376 9.23 2.92 4.36
C MET A 376 9.02 4.40 3.98
N PHE A 377 9.95 4.99 3.23
CA PHE A 377 9.89 6.41 2.86
C PHE A 377 8.96 6.68 1.68
N ILE A 378 9.03 5.90 0.59
CA ILE A 378 8.23 6.18 -0.62
C ILE A 378 6.80 5.61 -0.57
N ILE A 379 6.56 4.58 0.23
CA ILE A 379 5.23 3.95 0.36
C ILE A 379 4.62 4.26 1.74
N GLY A 380 5.40 4.08 2.81
CA GLY A 380 4.90 4.23 4.18
C GLY A 380 4.56 5.66 4.58
N ALA A 381 5.42 6.64 4.24
CA ALA A 381 5.31 8.00 4.78
C ALA A 381 3.96 8.66 4.48
N ASN A 382 3.53 8.66 3.20
CA ASN A 382 2.26 9.26 2.83
C ASN A 382 1.04 8.51 3.38
N ALA A 383 1.13 7.18 3.58
CA ALA A 383 0.06 6.42 4.21
C ALA A 383 -0.17 6.86 5.68
N THR A 384 0.91 7.09 6.44
CA THR A 384 0.84 7.62 7.81
C THR A 384 0.33 9.06 7.81
N VAL A 385 0.85 9.93 6.94
CA VAL A 385 0.42 11.33 6.83
C VAL A 385 -1.08 11.46 6.58
N HIS A 386 -1.62 10.67 5.64
CA HIS A 386 -3.04 10.69 5.34
C HIS A 386 -3.90 10.11 6.47
N SER A 387 -3.41 9.07 7.16
CA SER A 387 -4.08 8.52 8.35
C SER A 387 -4.25 9.59 9.44
N VAL A 388 -3.17 10.34 9.74
CA VAL A 388 -3.21 11.45 10.70
C VAL A 388 -4.16 12.53 10.22
N ALA A 389 -4.06 12.96 8.95
CA ALA A 389 -4.90 14.03 8.41
C ALA A 389 -6.39 13.72 8.53
N PHE A 390 -6.82 12.51 8.18
CA PHE A 390 -8.22 12.10 8.32
C PHE A 390 -8.65 11.94 9.78
N LEU A 391 -7.78 11.44 10.65
CA LEU A 391 -8.09 11.33 12.08
C LEU A 391 -8.31 12.71 12.72
N LEU A 392 -7.43 13.68 12.44
CA LEU A 392 -7.61 15.06 12.89
C LEU A 392 -8.91 15.65 12.33
N TYR A 393 -9.21 15.42 11.04
CA TYR A 393 -10.47 15.84 10.43
C TYR A 393 -11.71 15.24 11.11
N HIS A 394 -11.72 13.93 11.35
CA HIS A 394 -12.85 13.26 12.01
C HIS A 394 -13.06 13.75 13.44
N LEU A 395 -11.97 13.95 14.19
CA LEU A 395 -12.03 14.51 15.55
C LEU A 395 -12.50 15.98 15.55
N ALA A 396 -12.05 16.79 14.59
CA ALA A 396 -12.50 18.18 14.42
C ALA A 396 -13.99 18.28 14.10
N LYS A 397 -14.52 17.33 13.32
CA LYS A 397 -15.93 17.26 12.95
C LYS A 397 -16.82 16.58 13.99
N ALA A 398 -16.22 15.94 15.01
CA ALA A 398 -16.94 15.26 16.09
C ALA A 398 -16.52 15.78 17.48
N PRO A 399 -16.92 17.00 17.88
CA PRO A 399 -16.50 17.61 19.16
C PRO A 399 -16.78 16.76 20.40
N LYS A 400 -17.87 15.98 20.40
CA LYS A 400 -18.20 15.05 21.49
C LYS A 400 -17.17 13.92 21.62
N CYS A 401 -16.74 13.35 20.49
CA CYS A 401 -15.70 12.32 20.47
C CYS A 401 -14.35 12.92 20.85
N GLN A 402 -14.03 14.10 20.32
CA GLN A 402 -12.81 14.83 20.68
C GLN A 402 -12.70 15.06 22.20
N LYS A 403 -13.76 15.57 22.83
CA LYS A 403 -13.81 15.79 24.28
C LYS A 403 -13.66 14.50 25.09
N LYS A 404 -14.29 13.41 24.65
CA LYS A 404 -14.18 12.11 25.31
C LYS A 404 -12.76 11.53 25.20
N LEU A 405 -12.11 11.70 24.05
CA LEU A 405 -10.71 11.31 23.87
C LEU A 405 -9.77 12.17 24.70
N GLN A 406 -10.00 13.48 24.75
CA GLN A 406 -9.25 14.39 25.63
C GLN A 406 -9.35 13.96 27.10
N GLN A 407 -10.54 13.58 27.58
CA GLN A 407 -10.71 13.07 28.96
C GLN A 407 -9.88 11.81 29.24
N GLU A 408 -9.79 10.88 28.28
CA GLU A 408 -8.93 9.69 28.40
C GLU A 408 -7.44 10.06 28.41
N ILE A 409 -7.04 11.02 27.57
CA ILE A 409 -5.65 11.53 27.50
C ILE A 409 -5.26 12.26 28.79
N ASP A 410 -6.14 13.11 29.33
CA ASP A 410 -5.90 13.88 30.53
C ASP A 410 -5.78 12.99 31.78
N GLY A 411 -6.39 11.80 31.75
CA GLY A 411 -6.24 10.77 32.78
C GLY A 411 -4.86 10.11 32.82
N GLN A 412 -4.01 10.30 31.80
CA GLN A 412 -2.65 9.77 31.78
C GLN A 412 -1.71 10.65 32.60
N THR A 413 -1.09 10.06 33.63
CA THR A 413 -0.18 10.78 34.54
C THR A 413 1.24 10.92 33.99
N ARG A 414 1.63 10.09 33.02
CA ARG A 414 2.96 10.12 32.40
C ARG A 414 3.05 11.22 31.35
N THR A 415 4.17 11.92 31.32
CA THR A 415 4.52 12.90 30.28
C THR A 415 5.03 12.20 29.02
N GLU A 416 5.86 11.18 29.19
CA GLU A 416 6.36 10.29 28.12
C GLU A 416 5.47 9.04 28.03
N LEU A 417 4.75 8.92 26.92
CA LEU A 417 3.87 7.78 26.64
C LEU A 417 4.61 6.70 25.87
N THR A 418 4.54 5.45 26.34
CA THR A 418 5.03 4.26 25.63
C THR A 418 3.95 3.68 24.72
N ALA A 419 4.31 2.73 23.84
CA ALA A 419 3.29 2.06 23.02
C ALA A 419 2.33 1.24 23.87
N ASP A 420 2.81 0.67 25.00
CA ASP A 420 1.95 -0.03 25.94
C ASP A 420 0.98 0.90 26.67
N ASP A 421 1.38 2.15 26.96
CA ASP A 421 0.47 3.16 27.50
C ASP A 421 -0.63 3.49 26.49
N LEU A 422 -0.28 3.71 25.21
CA LEU A 422 -1.25 3.97 24.14
C LEU A 422 -2.19 2.79 23.89
N LYS A 423 -1.70 1.55 23.99
CA LYS A 423 -2.52 0.33 23.90
C LYS A 423 -3.55 0.24 25.05
N ARG A 424 -3.27 0.85 26.20
CA ARG A 424 -4.18 0.95 27.36
C ARG A 424 -5.18 2.11 27.29
N MET A 425 -5.20 2.86 26.18
CA MET A 425 -6.15 3.93 25.91
C MET A 425 -7.22 3.43 24.92
N PRO A 426 -8.24 2.68 25.37
CA PRO A 426 -9.20 2.01 24.50
C PRO A 426 -9.97 2.98 23.59
N TYR A 427 -10.26 4.21 24.05
CA TYR A 427 -10.97 5.19 23.24
C TYR A 427 -10.08 5.79 22.14
N LEU A 428 -8.79 6.02 22.41
CA LEU A 428 -7.80 6.38 21.40
C LEU A 428 -7.71 5.30 20.31
N GLN A 429 -7.57 4.03 20.71
CA GLN A 429 -7.52 2.90 19.77
C GLN A 429 -8.80 2.81 18.93
N ALA A 430 -9.96 3.03 19.56
CA ALA A 430 -11.25 3.08 18.88
C ALA A 430 -11.33 4.25 17.87
N CYS A 431 -10.82 5.44 18.21
CA CYS A 431 -10.78 6.59 17.31
C CYS A 431 -9.90 6.31 16.08
N ILE A 432 -8.70 5.76 16.29
CA ILE A 432 -7.77 5.39 15.20
C ILE A 432 -8.44 4.35 14.28
N LYS A 433 -8.99 3.29 14.86
CA LYS A 433 -9.65 2.22 14.11
C LYS A 433 -10.85 2.72 13.31
N GLU A 434 -11.67 3.60 13.89
CA GLU A 434 -12.82 4.19 13.22
C GLU A 434 -12.42 5.14 12.09
N SER A 435 -11.37 5.95 12.30
CA SER A 435 -10.83 6.83 11.27
C SER A 435 -10.30 6.02 10.08
N LEU A 436 -9.53 4.97 10.35
CA LEU A 436 -9.00 4.08 9.32
C LEU A 436 -10.10 3.28 8.62
N ARG A 437 -11.23 2.99 9.28
CA ARG A 437 -12.41 2.38 8.63
C ARG A 437 -13.05 3.33 7.62
N LEU A 438 -13.22 4.59 7.98
CA LEU A 438 -13.85 5.61 7.14
C LEU A 438 -12.96 6.11 6.01
N ALA A 439 -11.65 6.21 6.24
CA ALA A 439 -10.67 6.70 5.29
C ALA A 439 -9.35 5.89 5.37
N PRO A 440 -9.36 4.62 4.95
CA PRO A 440 -8.15 3.79 4.95
C PRO A 440 -7.14 4.33 3.93
N PRO A 441 -5.83 4.42 4.25
CA PRO A 441 -4.80 4.85 3.30
C PRO A 441 -4.79 4.03 2.01
N ILE A 442 -5.08 2.73 2.10
CA ILE A 442 -5.18 1.81 0.98
C ILE A 442 -6.64 1.33 0.88
N PRO A 443 -7.46 1.89 -0.02
CA PRO A 443 -8.90 1.60 -0.08
C PRO A 443 -9.23 0.26 -0.74
N ILE A 444 -8.27 -0.34 -1.45
CA ILE A 444 -8.43 -1.59 -2.21
C ILE A 444 -7.23 -2.48 -1.93
N LEU A 445 -7.51 -3.69 -1.47
CA LEU A 445 -6.49 -4.74 -1.33
C LEU A 445 -6.47 -5.60 -2.58
N ASN A 446 -5.34 -6.25 -2.85
CA ASN A 446 -5.24 -7.15 -3.97
C ASN A 446 -4.51 -8.45 -3.60
N ARG A 447 -4.89 -9.54 -4.29
CA ARG A 447 -4.33 -10.89 -4.15
C ARG A 447 -4.36 -11.61 -5.49
N VAL A 448 -3.45 -12.55 -5.68
CA VAL A 448 -3.58 -13.61 -6.69
C VAL A 448 -4.09 -14.85 -5.97
N LEU A 449 -5.16 -15.45 -6.49
CA LEU A 449 -5.79 -16.59 -5.85
C LEU A 449 -4.86 -17.81 -5.90
N ALA A 450 -4.53 -18.38 -4.74
CA ALA A 450 -3.53 -19.45 -4.62
C ALA A 450 -4.02 -20.85 -5.02
N ARG A 451 -5.34 -21.02 -5.18
CA ARG A 451 -6.01 -22.28 -5.56
C ARG A 451 -7.42 -21.97 -6.02
N ASP A 452 -8.01 -22.87 -6.80
CA ASP A 452 -9.42 -22.76 -7.18
C ASP A 452 -10.32 -22.54 -5.95
N ALA A 453 -11.25 -21.58 -6.03
CA ALA A 453 -12.16 -21.28 -4.93
C ALA A 453 -13.56 -20.96 -5.45
N ILE A 454 -14.57 -21.40 -4.71
CA ILE A 454 -15.95 -21.01 -4.95
C ILE A 454 -16.18 -19.65 -4.28
N ILE A 455 -16.35 -18.60 -5.08
CA ILE A 455 -16.65 -17.25 -4.60
C ILE A 455 -18.07 -16.90 -4.99
N HIS A 456 -18.91 -16.62 -3.99
CA HIS A 456 -20.36 -16.50 -4.13
C HIS A 456 -20.99 -17.81 -4.64
N LYS A 457 -21.05 -18.00 -5.96
CA LYS A 457 -21.52 -19.24 -6.62
C LYS A 457 -20.66 -19.63 -7.81
N TYR A 458 -19.54 -18.94 -8.02
CA TYR A 458 -18.70 -19.09 -9.20
C TYR A 458 -17.42 -19.84 -8.82
N LEU A 459 -17.08 -20.87 -9.58
CA LEU A 459 -15.77 -21.52 -9.48
C LEU A 459 -14.72 -20.60 -10.12
N VAL A 460 -13.92 -19.94 -9.30
CA VAL A 460 -12.86 -19.03 -9.71
C VAL A 460 -11.54 -19.78 -9.73
N PRO A 461 -10.80 -19.78 -10.86
CA PRO A 461 -9.57 -20.55 -10.98
C PRO A 461 -8.40 -19.92 -10.22
N GLU A 462 -7.46 -20.77 -9.80
CA GLU A 462 -6.11 -20.38 -9.35
C GLU A 462 -5.46 -19.39 -10.33
N GLY A 463 -4.63 -18.49 -9.80
CA GLY A 463 -3.95 -17.48 -10.60
C GLY A 463 -4.82 -16.27 -10.96
N THR A 464 -6.12 -16.30 -10.67
CA THR A 464 -6.99 -15.13 -10.87
C THR A 464 -6.54 -13.96 -10.00
N TYR A 465 -6.37 -12.79 -10.62
CA TYR A 465 -6.08 -11.56 -9.88
C TYR A 465 -7.36 -10.99 -9.27
N VAL A 466 -7.34 -10.71 -7.97
CA VAL A 466 -8.51 -10.31 -7.19
C VAL A 466 -8.26 -8.93 -6.58
N LEU A 467 -9.18 -7.99 -6.84
CA LEU A 467 -9.25 -6.69 -6.19
C LEU A 467 -10.41 -6.67 -5.20
N ILE A 468 -10.11 -6.34 -3.94
CA ILE A 468 -11.04 -6.38 -2.82
C ILE A 468 -11.26 -4.93 -2.36
N ALA A 469 -12.45 -4.40 -2.62
CA ALA A 469 -12.82 -3.02 -2.30
C ALA A 469 -13.20 -2.89 -0.81
N THR A 470 -12.22 -3.05 0.07
CA THR A 470 -12.41 -3.04 1.54
C THR A 470 -13.00 -1.73 2.04
N HIS A 471 -12.66 -0.58 1.45
CA HIS A 471 -13.26 0.70 1.82
C HIS A 471 -14.76 0.77 1.50
N LEU A 472 -15.21 0.16 0.40
CA LEU A 472 -16.65 0.13 0.09
C LEU A 472 -17.39 -0.80 1.06
N ALA A 473 -16.78 -1.95 1.40
CA ALA A 473 -17.33 -2.87 2.38
C ALA A 473 -17.48 -2.19 3.76
N SER A 474 -16.48 -1.37 4.15
CA SER A 474 -16.47 -0.69 5.44
C SER A 474 -17.56 0.37 5.58
N LEU A 475 -18.12 0.89 4.48
CA LEU A 475 -19.14 1.94 4.43
C LEU A 475 -20.57 1.41 4.25
N ARG A 476 -20.79 0.10 4.38
CA ARG A 476 -22.13 -0.52 4.24
C ARG A 476 -22.83 -0.65 5.60
N GLU A 477 -24.09 -0.21 5.63
CA GLU A 477 -25.00 -0.36 6.79
C GLU A 477 -25.25 -1.83 7.17
N GLU A 478 -25.06 -2.77 6.22
CA GLU A 478 -25.13 -4.21 6.46
C GLU A 478 -24.11 -4.70 7.50
N TYR A 479 -22.97 -4.02 7.63
CA TYR A 479 -21.86 -4.44 8.49
C TYR A 479 -21.60 -3.45 9.63
N PHE A 480 -21.90 -2.16 9.42
CA PHE A 480 -21.70 -1.10 10.40
C PHE A 480 -22.94 -0.20 10.45
N GLU A 481 -23.65 -0.18 11.57
CA GLU A 481 -24.74 0.79 11.79
C GLU A 481 -24.20 2.23 11.76
N ASP A 482 -24.91 3.13 11.08
CA ASP A 482 -24.48 4.50 10.81
C ASP A 482 -23.08 4.49 10.15
N ALA A 483 -22.88 3.68 9.11
CA ALA A 483 -21.57 3.33 8.56
C ALA A 483 -20.73 4.54 8.17
N ARG A 484 -21.35 5.65 7.76
CA ARG A 484 -20.64 6.87 7.32
C ARG A 484 -20.31 7.83 8.47
N ARG A 485 -20.85 7.59 9.66
CA ARG A 485 -20.63 8.42 10.84
C ARG A 485 -19.36 8.00 11.55
N PHE A 486 -18.58 8.98 12.01
CA PHE A 486 -17.46 8.74 12.92
C PHE A 486 -18.01 8.42 14.31
N GLN A 487 -17.97 7.14 14.68
CA GLN A 487 -18.47 6.63 15.96
C GLN A 487 -17.47 5.62 16.55
N PRO A 488 -16.44 6.09 17.28
CA PRO A 488 -15.45 5.22 17.92
C PRO A 488 -16.09 4.18 18.87
N GLU A 489 -17.22 4.50 19.49
CA GLU A 489 -17.93 3.63 20.45
C GLU A 489 -18.18 2.20 19.95
N ARG A 490 -18.32 2.01 18.63
CA ARG A 490 -18.56 0.69 18.01
C ARG A 490 -17.42 -0.31 18.24
N TRP A 491 -16.25 0.17 18.65
CA TRP A 491 -15.07 -0.64 18.90
C TRP A 491 -14.83 -0.96 20.38
N LEU A 492 -15.61 -0.38 21.30
CA LEU A 492 -15.40 -0.51 22.75
C LEU A 492 -16.17 -1.70 23.34
N ASN A 493 -17.45 -1.86 22.97
CA ASN A 493 -18.35 -2.87 23.53
C ASN A 493 -19.02 -3.62 22.38
N GLN A 494 -18.43 -4.74 21.95
CA GLN A 494 -19.00 -5.55 20.89
C GLN A 494 -19.89 -6.65 21.47
N GLU A 495 -21.14 -6.32 21.79
CA GLU A 495 -22.24 -7.31 21.97
C GLU A 495 -22.71 -7.89 20.63
N VAL A 496 -21.88 -7.83 19.60
CA VAL A 496 -22.19 -8.37 18.27
C VAL A 496 -21.80 -9.84 18.25
N GLY A 497 -22.72 -10.70 17.78
CA GLY A 497 -22.47 -12.13 17.64
C GLY A 497 -21.23 -12.44 16.82
N ARG A 498 -20.57 -13.58 17.10
CA ARG A 498 -19.27 -13.97 16.50
C ARG A 498 -19.23 -13.80 14.97
N LEU A 499 -20.28 -14.23 14.28
CA LEU A 499 -20.34 -14.15 12.82
C LEU A 499 -20.28 -12.69 12.31
N ALA A 500 -21.01 -11.79 12.94
CA ALA A 500 -21.01 -10.37 12.56
C ALA A 500 -19.65 -9.71 12.85
N ARG A 501 -18.97 -10.12 13.93
CA ARG A 501 -17.61 -9.69 14.24
C ARG A 501 -16.61 -10.13 13.16
N ASP A 502 -16.65 -11.40 12.76
CA ASP A 502 -15.80 -11.92 11.69
C ASP A 502 -16.03 -11.13 10.38
N LEU A 503 -17.29 -10.83 10.04
CA LEU A 503 -17.60 -10.03 8.84
C LEU A 503 -17.13 -8.58 8.96
N GLN A 504 -17.25 -7.95 10.12
CA GLN A 504 -16.71 -6.61 10.37
C GLN A 504 -15.18 -6.56 10.24
N GLU A 505 -14.47 -7.63 10.64
CA GLU A 505 -13.02 -7.75 10.45
C GLU A 505 -12.66 -7.76 8.97
N PHE A 506 -13.31 -8.59 8.15
CA PHE A 506 -13.10 -8.61 6.70
C PHE A 506 -13.66 -7.37 5.98
N ALA A 507 -14.56 -6.62 6.61
CA ALA A 507 -15.07 -5.36 6.07
C ALA A 507 -14.13 -4.18 6.36
N SER A 508 -13.25 -4.28 7.36
CA SER A 508 -12.30 -3.21 7.72
C SER A 508 -10.89 -3.77 7.92
N MET A 509 -10.10 -3.75 6.84
CA MET A 509 -8.70 -4.22 6.82
C MET A 509 -7.73 -3.11 6.39
N PRO A 510 -7.61 -2.00 7.15
CA PRO A 510 -6.78 -0.86 6.76
C PRO A 510 -5.28 -1.19 6.68
N PHE A 511 -4.84 -2.22 7.41
CA PHE A 511 -3.46 -2.74 7.38
C PHE A 511 -3.34 -4.05 6.57
N GLY A 512 -4.36 -4.42 5.80
CA GLY A 512 -4.43 -5.74 5.17
C GLY A 512 -4.74 -6.87 6.17
N HIS A 513 -4.59 -8.10 5.72
CA HIS A 513 -4.87 -9.31 6.50
C HIS A 513 -3.91 -10.45 6.08
N GLY A 514 -3.67 -11.38 7.01
CA GLY A 514 -2.84 -12.57 6.80
C GLY A 514 -1.32 -12.30 6.77
N PRO A 515 -0.51 -13.23 6.23
CA PRO A 515 0.96 -13.13 6.20
C PRO A 515 1.51 -11.90 5.47
N ARG A 516 0.70 -11.25 4.62
CA ARG A 516 1.03 -10.03 3.88
C ARG A 516 0.37 -8.78 4.46
N ALA A 517 -0.06 -8.82 5.71
CA ALA A 517 -0.48 -7.63 6.43
C ALA A 517 0.70 -6.67 6.61
N CYS A 518 0.41 -5.40 6.92
CA CYS A 518 1.42 -4.38 7.12
C CYS A 518 2.36 -4.74 8.28
N GLN A 519 3.64 -4.96 7.98
CA GLN A 519 4.68 -5.25 8.98
C GLN A 519 4.89 -4.07 9.96
N ALA A 520 4.66 -2.84 9.50
CA ALA A 520 4.81 -1.63 10.30
C ALA A 520 3.53 -1.23 11.07
N ARG A 521 2.52 -2.12 11.20
CA ARG A 521 1.24 -1.79 11.84
C ARG A 521 1.40 -1.24 13.25
N GLU A 522 2.10 -1.94 14.13
CA GLU A 522 2.26 -1.52 15.52
C GLU A 522 3.01 -0.18 15.64
N LEU A 523 4.03 0.00 14.79
CA LEU A 523 4.78 1.26 14.72
C LEU A 523 3.88 2.41 14.25
N ALA A 524 3.07 2.19 13.21
CA ALA A 524 2.16 3.21 12.68
C ALA A 524 1.06 3.57 13.68
N GLU A 525 0.43 2.58 14.34
CA GLU A 525 -0.58 2.80 15.38
C GLU A 525 0.01 3.58 16.57
N MET A 526 1.25 3.26 16.98
CA MET A 526 1.96 4.02 18.01
C MET A 526 2.24 5.47 17.57
N GLN A 527 2.80 5.69 16.38
CA GLN A 527 3.14 7.03 15.87
C GLN A 527 1.89 7.92 15.78
N VAL A 528 0.82 7.39 15.15
CA VAL A 528 -0.46 8.11 15.00
C VAL A 528 -1.08 8.39 16.37
N GLY A 529 -1.13 7.38 17.25
CA GLY A 529 -1.70 7.52 18.58
C GLY A 529 -0.96 8.53 19.45
N LEU A 530 0.38 8.50 19.42
CA LEU A 530 1.20 9.42 20.19
C LEU A 530 1.02 10.86 19.73
N LEU A 531 1.08 11.11 18.42
CA LEU A 531 0.90 12.43 17.86
C LEU A 531 -0.46 13.01 18.23
N VAL A 532 -1.53 12.23 18.03
CA VAL A 532 -2.90 12.68 18.33
C VAL A 532 -3.07 12.92 19.83
N ALA A 533 -2.51 12.07 20.68
CA ALA A 533 -2.54 12.27 22.13
C ALA A 533 -1.86 13.59 22.53
N LYS A 534 -0.66 13.88 22.00
CA LYS A 534 0.09 15.11 22.28
C LYS A 534 -0.63 16.36 21.74
N VAL A 535 -1.13 16.30 20.50
CA VAL A 535 -1.90 17.39 19.89
C VAL A 535 -3.17 17.68 20.69
N LEU A 536 -3.97 16.66 21.00
CA LEU A 536 -5.22 16.86 21.75
C LEU A 536 -5.00 17.20 23.22
N LYS A 537 -3.84 16.89 23.80
CA LYS A 537 -3.47 17.38 25.14
C LYS A 537 -3.32 18.91 25.14
N ARG A 538 -2.83 19.49 24.04
CA ARG A 538 -2.61 20.94 23.93
C ARG A 538 -3.75 21.70 23.26
N PHE A 539 -4.50 21.07 22.35
CA PHE A 539 -5.43 21.78 21.46
C PHE A 539 -6.84 21.19 21.40
N ASN A 540 -7.81 22.09 21.21
CA ASN A 540 -9.08 21.77 20.55
C ASN A 540 -8.92 22.01 19.05
N ILE A 541 -9.45 21.13 18.22
CA ILE A 541 -9.30 21.18 16.76
C ILE A 541 -10.66 21.42 16.12
N GLU A 542 -10.71 22.33 15.15
CA GLU A 542 -11.86 22.58 14.28
C GLU A 542 -11.47 22.56 12.80
N TYR A 543 -12.48 22.33 11.94
CA TYR A 543 -12.33 22.36 10.49
C TYR A 543 -13.53 23.03 9.82
N ASN A 544 -13.28 24.19 9.20
CA ASN A 544 -14.33 25.11 8.73
C ASN A 544 -14.57 25.09 7.22
N TYR A 545 -13.96 24.17 6.47
CA TYR A 545 -13.96 24.17 4.99
C TYR A 545 -14.90 23.12 4.37
N GLY A 546 -16.00 22.80 5.06
CA GLY A 546 -17.04 21.86 4.63
C GLY A 546 -16.60 20.38 4.68
N GLU A 547 -17.33 19.49 4.01
CA GLU A 547 -17.02 18.06 4.05
C GLU A 547 -15.78 17.71 3.21
N MET A 548 -14.87 16.93 3.79
CA MET A 548 -13.68 16.39 3.12
C MET A 548 -13.94 14.96 2.67
N SER A 549 -13.49 14.65 1.45
CA SER A 549 -13.55 13.29 0.91
C SER A 549 -12.13 12.74 0.70
N SER A 550 -12.04 11.43 0.52
CA SER A 550 -10.81 10.75 0.09
C SER A 550 -10.68 10.75 -1.43
N SER A 551 -9.53 11.21 -1.92
CA SER A 551 -9.07 10.97 -3.28
C SER A 551 -8.50 9.56 -3.30
N ASN A 552 -9.01 8.68 -4.15
CA ASN A 552 -8.74 7.24 -4.07
C ASN A 552 -7.66 6.78 -5.09
N LEU A 553 -6.80 7.70 -5.51
CA LEU A 553 -5.84 7.54 -6.61
C LEU A 553 -4.53 6.93 -6.09
N MET A 554 -4.50 5.59 -5.94
CA MET A 554 -3.44 4.79 -5.28
C MET A 554 -3.48 4.84 -3.75
N LEU A 555 -3.41 6.04 -3.18
CA LEU A 555 -3.52 6.30 -1.75
C LEU A 555 -4.72 7.20 -1.50
N SER A 556 -5.46 6.92 -0.43
CA SER A 556 -6.51 7.79 0.08
C SER A 556 -5.91 9.10 0.58
N SER A 557 -6.09 10.19 -0.16
CA SER A 557 -5.57 11.51 0.21
C SER A 557 -6.67 12.56 0.37
N PRO A 558 -6.53 13.55 1.27
CA PRO A 558 -7.50 14.63 1.42
C PRO A 558 -7.80 15.38 0.12
N THR A 559 -9.07 15.51 -0.26
CA THR A 559 -9.47 16.28 -1.46
C THR A 559 -9.50 17.79 -1.23
N LYS A 560 -9.34 18.25 0.01
CA LYS A 560 -9.34 19.65 0.40
C LYS A 560 -8.08 19.99 1.19
N PRO A 561 -7.66 21.27 1.19
CA PRO A 561 -6.60 21.74 2.07
C PRO A 561 -6.85 21.41 3.55
N LEU A 562 -5.75 21.23 4.29
CA LEU A 562 -5.74 20.82 5.71
C LEU A 562 -5.56 22.01 6.66
N ASN A 563 -6.10 23.17 6.32
CA ASN A 563 -6.09 24.33 7.21
C ASN A 563 -7.09 24.13 8.35
N PHE A 564 -6.63 23.46 9.39
CA PHE A 564 -7.32 23.28 10.66
C PHE A 564 -7.15 24.52 11.54
N THR A 565 -8.14 24.76 12.40
CA THR A 565 -8.01 25.72 13.50
C THR A 565 -7.68 24.96 14.77
N PHE A 566 -6.60 25.34 15.46
CA PHE A 566 -6.17 24.72 16.71
C PHE A 566 -6.29 25.73 17.83
N TYR A 567 -7.24 25.57 18.75
CA TYR A 567 -7.38 26.45 19.91
C TYR A 567 -6.65 25.88 21.11
N ASP A 568 -5.92 26.72 21.85
CA ASP A 568 -5.24 26.31 23.07
C ASP A 568 -6.24 25.77 24.12
N ARG A 569 -5.95 24.58 24.67
CA ARG A 569 -6.64 24.05 25.84
C ARG A 569 -6.10 24.69 27.11
N LYS A 570 -7.02 24.97 28.03
CA LYS A 570 -6.73 25.52 29.36
C LYS A 570 -6.36 24.44 30.35
#